data_AF-A0A1G7PVS3-F1
#
_entry.id   AF-A0A1G7PVS3-F1
#
_cell.length_a   1.000
_cell.length_b   1.000
_cell.length_c   1.000
_cell.angle_alpha   90.00
_cell.angle_beta   90.00
_cell.angle_gamma   90.00
#
_symmetry.space_group_name_H-M   'P 1'
#
loop_
_entity.id
_entity.type
_entity.pdbx_description
1 polymer ?
#
loop_
_entity_poly.entity_id
_entity_poly.type
_entity_poly.pdbx_seq_one_letter_code
_entity_poly.pdbx_strand_id
1 'polypeptide(L)'
;MIARAQELMADAVGAEHAFFSTCGSWLSVKSAMLAVAGRHGRILVGRDAHKSVVSGLVLSGLQPVWVHPRYDREHHLAHPPAPEDVRAALDRDDDVARVLITSPTPYGTCADLSVVAEICHARGLPLLPFHERLPTWAMDAGADVRSSSTSPSSGSAAIRPPTGCVRTARSTCTCPTTVASRRC
;
A
#
# COMPACT_ATOMS: atom_id res chain seq x y z
N MET A 1 -22.96 -5.44 -14.74
CA MET A 1 -21.81 -5.25 -15.66
C MET A 1 -20.52 -4.89 -14.91
N ILE A 2 -20.49 -3.81 -14.11
CA ILE A 2 -19.26 -3.39 -13.40
C ILE A 2 -18.82 -4.39 -12.32
N ALA A 3 -19.74 -4.87 -11.47
CA ALA A 3 -19.43 -5.85 -10.43
C ALA A 3 -18.77 -7.12 -11.00
N ARG A 4 -19.32 -7.66 -12.09
CA ARG A 4 -18.75 -8.83 -12.77
C ARG A 4 -17.35 -8.57 -13.32
N ALA A 5 -17.10 -7.38 -13.87
CA ALA A 5 -15.77 -7.01 -14.35
C ALA A 5 -14.76 -6.86 -13.20
N GLN A 6 -15.21 -6.40 -12.04
CA GLN A 6 -14.40 -6.32 -10.82
C GLN A 6 -14.07 -7.70 -10.24
N GLU A 7 -15.02 -8.62 -10.20
CA GLU A 7 -14.80 -10.03 -9.83
C GLU A 7 -13.73 -10.68 -10.73
N LEU A 8 -13.90 -10.57 -12.05
CA LEU A 8 -12.92 -11.11 -13.01
C LEU A 8 -11.53 -10.50 -12.85
N MET A 9 -11.46 -9.21 -12.51
CA MET A 9 -10.18 -8.55 -12.27
C MET A 9 -9.55 -9.01 -10.94
N ALA A 10 -10.35 -9.21 -9.90
CA ALA A 10 -9.91 -9.75 -8.62
C ALA A 10 -9.32 -11.16 -8.80
N ASP A 11 -10.02 -12.02 -9.54
CA ASP A 11 -9.54 -13.37 -9.90
C ASP A 11 -8.22 -13.29 -10.69
N ALA A 12 -8.13 -12.39 -11.67
CA ALA A 12 -6.94 -12.26 -12.51
C ALA A 12 -5.69 -11.73 -11.79
N VAL A 13 -5.86 -11.08 -10.64
CA VAL A 13 -4.74 -10.47 -9.88
C VAL A 13 -4.57 -11.07 -8.48
N GLY A 14 -5.27 -12.16 -8.17
CA GLY A 14 -5.19 -12.84 -6.88
C GLY A 14 -5.67 -11.99 -5.70
N ALA A 15 -6.61 -11.07 -5.92
CA ALA A 15 -7.17 -10.20 -4.88
C ALA A 15 -8.54 -10.71 -4.41
N GLU A 16 -8.94 -10.36 -3.19
CA GLU A 16 -10.30 -10.63 -2.70
C GLU A 16 -11.31 -9.66 -3.32
N HIS A 17 -10.90 -8.40 -3.49
CA HIS A 17 -11.70 -7.38 -4.13
C HIS A 17 -10.85 -6.53 -5.08
N ALA A 18 -11.45 -6.13 -6.20
CA ALA A 18 -10.90 -5.15 -7.13
C ALA A 18 -11.88 -4.00 -7.34
N PHE A 19 -11.38 -2.77 -7.27
CA PHE A 19 -12.14 -1.53 -7.47
C PHE A 19 -11.60 -0.77 -8.67
N PHE A 20 -12.49 -0.27 -9.52
CA PHE A 20 -12.11 0.60 -10.63
C PHE A 20 -12.21 2.06 -10.19
N SER A 21 -11.20 2.85 -10.53
CA SER A 21 -11.14 4.29 -10.28
C SER A 21 -11.10 5.02 -11.60
N THR A 22 -11.98 6.00 -11.79
CA THR A 22 -11.95 6.89 -12.96
C THR A 22 -11.05 8.10 -12.77
N CYS A 23 -10.61 8.38 -11.54
CA CYS A 23 -9.81 9.55 -11.17
C CYS A 23 -8.31 9.23 -11.01
N GLY A 24 -7.83 8.16 -11.65
CA GLY A 24 -6.43 7.74 -11.61
C GLY A 24 -5.98 7.15 -10.26
N SER A 25 -4.68 6.83 -10.19
CA SER A 25 -4.05 6.16 -9.05
C SER A 25 -3.95 7.03 -7.79
N TRP A 26 -3.93 8.36 -7.95
CA TRP A 26 -3.94 9.31 -6.83
C TRP A 26 -5.19 9.16 -5.95
N LEU A 27 -6.37 8.96 -6.55
CA LEU A 27 -7.58 8.73 -5.77
C LEU A 27 -7.51 7.39 -5.04
N SER A 28 -7.06 6.34 -5.74
CA SER A 28 -6.93 5.00 -5.17
C SER A 28 -6.01 4.97 -3.94
N VAL A 29 -4.87 5.67 -3.98
CA VAL A 29 -3.97 5.81 -2.81
C VAL A 29 -4.67 6.48 -1.65
N LYS A 30 -5.37 7.59 -1.90
CA LYS A 30 -6.07 8.31 -0.85
C LYS A 30 -7.17 7.47 -0.22
N SER A 31 -7.95 6.77 -1.05
CA SER A 31 -8.98 5.84 -0.58
C SER A 31 -8.38 4.72 0.25
N ALA A 32 -7.24 4.15 -0.17
CA ALA A 32 -6.53 3.12 0.60
C ALA A 32 -6.03 3.65 1.94
N MET A 33 -5.39 4.82 1.95
CA MET A 33 -4.89 5.46 3.17
C MET A 33 -6.03 5.80 4.14
N LEU A 34 -7.16 6.30 3.62
CA LEU A 34 -8.35 6.58 4.42
C LEU A 34 -9.00 5.30 4.98
N ALA A 35 -9.01 4.22 4.20
CA ALA A 35 -9.54 2.94 4.63
C ALA A 35 -8.73 2.33 5.80
N VAL A 36 -7.41 2.52 5.80
CA VAL A 36 -6.54 2.02 6.89
C VAL A 36 -6.23 3.06 7.97
N ALA A 37 -6.77 4.28 7.87
CA ALA A 37 -6.39 5.36 8.77
C ALA A 37 -6.77 5.05 10.23
N GLY A 38 -7.94 4.44 10.44
CA GLY A 38 -8.51 4.21 11.77
C GLY A 38 -8.76 5.53 12.54
N ARG A 39 -8.87 5.44 13.88
CA ARG A 39 -8.94 6.62 14.77
C ARG A 39 -7.54 7.18 15.02
N HIS A 40 -7.00 7.91 14.04
CA HIS A 40 -5.64 8.48 14.08
C HIS A 40 -4.52 7.44 14.24
N GLY A 41 -3.28 7.85 14.00
CA GLY A 41 -2.09 7.05 14.32
C GLY A 41 -1.00 7.14 13.27
N ARG A 42 0.06 6.36 13.46
CA ARG A 42 1.31 6.51 12.70
C ARG A 42 1.43 5.52 11.54
N ILE A 43 1.96 6.01 10.43
CA ILE A 43 2.21 5.23 9.22
C ILE A 43 3.67 5.37 8.81
N LEU A 44 4.35 4.25 8.60
CA LEU A 44 5.69 4.27 8.03
C LEU A 44 5.59 4.52 6.53
N VAL A 45 6.33 5.52 6.05
CA VAL A 45 6.29 5.96 4.65
C VAL A 45 7.71 6.18 4.13
N GLY A 46 7.99 5.69 2.93
CA GLY A 46 9.22 6.02 2.20
C GLY A 46 9.34 7.52 1.94
N ARG A 47 10.53 8.11 2.17
CA ARG A 47 10.76 9.54 1.95
C ARG A 47 10.74 9.94 0.47
N ASP A 48 10.75 8.96 -0.42
CA ASP A 48 10.57 9.05 -1.87
C ASP A 48 9.09 9.01 -2.31
N ALA A 49 8.14 9.05 -1.36
CA ALA A 49 6.72 8.99 -1.66
C ALA A 49 6.23 10.10 -2.59
N HIS A 50 5.33 9.74 -3.51
CA HIS A 50 4.69 10.68 -4.43
C HIS A 50 3.80 11.69 -3.68
N LYS A 51 3.60 12.89 -4.25
CA LYS A 51 2.75 13.96 -3.66
C LYS A 51 1.32 13.52 -3.32
N SER A 52 0.82 12.44 -3.97
CA SER A 52 -0.46 11.80 -3.64
C SER A 52 -0.49 11.28 -2.21
N VAL A 53 0.60 10.66 -1.75
CA VAL A 53 0.74 10.10 -0.40
C VAL A 53 0.75 11.24 0.63
N VAL A 54 1.50 12.31 0.37
CA VAL A 54 1.51 13.51 1.24
C VAL A 54 0.10 14.09 1.36
N SER A 55 -0.61 14.21 0.24
CA SER A 55 -2.01 14.66 0.27
C SER A 55 -2.93 13.68 1.01
N GLY A 56 -2.64 12.39 0.97
CA GLY A 56 -3.35 11.36 1.73
C GLY A 56 -3.11 11.45 3.23
N LEU A 57 -1.89 11.78 3.67
CA LEU A 57 -1.57 12.03 5.09
C LEU A 57 -2.38 13.21 5.63
N VAL A 58 -2.43 14.32 4.88
CA VAL A 58 -3.23 15.51 5.26
C VAL A 58 -4.71 15.16 5.40
N LEU A 59 -5.26 14.36 4.48
CA LEU A 59 -6.68 13.99 4.49
C LEU A 59 -7.04 12.98 5.58
N SER A 60 -6.13 12.04 5.86
CA SER A 60 -6.35 10.96 6.85
C SER A 60 -5.99 11.37 8.29
N GLY A 61 -5.21 12.44 8.46
CA GLY A 61 -4.65 12.81 9.75
C GLY A 61 -3.58 11.85 10.27
N LEU A 62 -3.12 10.90 9.43
CA LEU A 62 -2.05 9.97 9.78
C LEU A 62 -0.72 10.70 9.96
N GLN A 63 0.02 10.32 10.99
CA GLN A 63 1.33 10.89 11.28
C GLN A 63 2.43 10.04 10.63
N PRO A 64 3.21 10.60 9.69
CA PRO A 64 4.22 9.81 8.99
C PRO A 64 5.46 9.57 9.85
N VAL A 65 5.93 8.33 9.85
CA VAL A 65 7.30 7.96 10.22
C VAL A 65 8.07 7.76 8.93
N TRP A 66 9.19 8.47 8.76
CA TRP A 66 9.91 8.45 7.50
C TRP A 66 11.01 7.41 7.49
N VAL A 67 11.06 6.60 6.42
CA VAL A 67 12.22 5.78 6.08
C VAL A 67 12.89 6.34 4.83
N HIS A 68 14.22 6.50 4.86
CA HIS A 68 14.94 7.11 3.75
C HIS A 68 15.24 6.08 2.65
N PRO A 69 15.11 6.45 1.37
CA PRO A 69 15.62 5.63 0.27
C PRO A 69 17.15 5.56 0.36
N ARG A 70 17.72 4.50 -0.22
CA ARG A 70 19.17 4.29 -0.28
C ARG A 70 19.72 4.90 -1.56
N TYR A 71 20.48 5.98 -1.44
CA TYR A 71 21.10 6.60 -2.61
C TYR A 71 22.37 5.85 -3.03
N ASP A 72 22.37 5.36 -4.27
CA ASP A 72 23.51 4.75 -4.93
C ASP A 72 24.32 5.84 -5.64
N ARG A 73 25.55 6.05 -5.15
CA ARG A 73 26.46 7.07 -5.67
C ARG A 73 27.13 6.69 -6.98
N GLU A 74 27.20 5.39 -7.29
CA GLU A 74 27.84 4.89 -8.51
C GLU A 74 26.89 5.05 -9.69
N HIS A 75 25.64 4.62 -9.52
CA HIS A 75 24.62 4.72 -10.57
C HIS A 75 23.82 6.03 -10.52
N HIS A 76 23.99 6.85 -9.48
CA HIS A 76 23.23 8.07 -9.22
C HIS A 76 21.71 7.84 -9.10
N LEU A 77 21.30 6.69 -8.54
CA LEU A 77 19.91 6.28 -8.41
C LEU A 77 19.46 6.17 -6.96
N ALA A 78 18.19 6.46 -6.70
CA ALA A 78 17.57 6.16 -5.42
C ALA A 78 16.96 4.74 -5.46
N HIS A 79 17.44 3.88 -4.56
CA HIS A 79 16.84 2.58 -4.30
C HIS A 79 15.81 2.70 -3.18
N PRO A 80 14.78 1.84 -3.19
CA PRO A 80 13.83 1.79 -2.09
C PRO A 80 14.56 1.40 -0.78
N PRO A 81 13.95 1.69 0.38
CA PRO A 81 14.50 1.28 1.67
C PRO A 81 14.70 -0.25 1.72
N ALA A 82 15.80 -0.69 2.35
CA ALA A 82 16.01 -2.12 2.56
C ALA A 82 15.01 -2.67 3.58
N PRO A 83 14.70 -3.98 3.56
CA PRO A 83 13.87 -4.60 4.59
C PRO A 83 14.41 -4.35 6.01
N GLU A 84 15.73 -4.27 6.17
CA GLU A 84 16.40 -3.96 7.44
C GLU A 84 16.07 -2.53 7.91
N ASP A 85 16.02 -1.57 6.98
CA ASP A 85 15.66 -0.17 7.29
C ASP A 85 14.20 -0.08 7.74
N VAL A 86 13.31 -0.86 7.10
CA VAL A 86 11.90 -0.98 7.51
C VAL A 86 11.80 -1.61 8.90
N ARG A 87 12.53 -2.72 9.14
CA ARG A 87 12.56 -3.39 10.44
C ARG A 87 13.03 -2.45 11.54
N ALA A 88 14.15 -1.76 11.33
CA ALA A 88 14.73 -0.82 12.27
C ALA A 88 13.88 0.44 12.48
N ALA A 89 13.09 0.85 11.49
CA ALA A 89 12.13 1.94 11.66
C ALA A 89 10.94 1.51 12.54
N LEU A 90 10.44 0.29 12.34
CA LEU A 90 9.37 -0.28 13.15
C LEU A 90 9.83 -0.60 14.58
N ASP A 91 11.06 -1.08 14.79
CA ASP A 91 11.62 -1.34 16.13
C ASP A 91 11.85 -0.06 16.96
N ARG A 92 11.97 1.10 16.30
CA ARG A 92 12.13 2.39 16.98
C ARG A 92 10.80 3.02 17.39
N ASP A 93 9.68 2.51 16.86
CA ASP A 93 8.38 3.18 16.96
C ASP A 93 7.24 2.16 16.93
N ASP A 94 6.92 1.62 18.10
CA ASP A 94 5.85 0.62 18.27
C ASP A 94 4.44 1.17 17.99
N ASP A 95 4.28 2.50 17.83
CA ASP A 95 2.99 3.14 17.51
C ASP A 95 2.72 3.17 15.99
N VAL A 96 3.65 2.67 15.17
CA VAL A 96 3.42 2.47 13.74
C VAL A 96 2.45 1.31 13.53
N ALA A 97 1.22 1.63 13.14
CA ALA A 97 0.21 0.60 12.87
C ALA A 97 0.02 0.27 11.38
N ARG A 98 0.81 0.87 10.46
CA ARG A 98 0.70 0.66 9.00
C ARG A 98 1.98 1.03 8.26
N VAL A 99 2.20 0.40 7.10
CA VAL A 99 3.38 0.64 6.26
C VAL A 99 2.96 0.92 4.81
N LEU A 100 3.54 1.97 4.21
CA LEU A 100 3.37 2.32 2.80
C LEU A 100 4.74 2.47 2.13
N ILE A 101 5.00 1.60 1.15
CA ILE A 101 6.25 1.59 0.36
C ILE A 101 5.93 1.86 -1.10
N THR A 102 6.72 2.73 -1.71
CA THR A 102 6.69 2.97 -3.17
C THR A 102 7.55 1.90 -3.84
N SER A 103 6.93 1.04 -4.65
CA SER A 103 7.67 -0.01 -5.38
C SER A 103 6.93 -0.45 -6.64
N PRO A 104 7.54 -0.41 -7.83
CA PRO A 104 8.87 0.14 -8.13
C PRO A 104 9.09 1.61 -7.73
N THR A 105 10.33 2.07 -7.77
CA THR A 105 10.65 3.50 -7.73
C THR A 105 10.54 4.11 -9.13
N PRO A 106 10.46 5.44 -9.25
CA PRO A 106 10.50 6.12 -10.56
C PRO A 106 11.75 5.81 -11.39
N TYR A 107 12.80 5.29 -10.75
CA TYR A 107 14.07 4.93 -11.36
C TYR A 107 14.14 3.45 -11.79
N GLY A 108 13.05 2.70 -11.64
CA GLY A 108 12.96 1.30 -12.07
C GLY A 108 13.51 0.28 -11.08
N THR A 109 13.89 0.70 -9.87
CA THR A 109 14.34 -0.19 -8.79
C THR A 109 13.15 -0.68 -7.97
N CYS A 110 13.19 -1.90 -7.44
CA CYS A 110 12.07 -2.51 -6.72
C CYS A 110 12.45 -2.82 -5.27
N ALA A 111 11.49 -2.64 -4.37
CA ALA A 111 11.64 -3.08 -2.98
C ALA A 111 11.45 -4.60 -2.93
N ASP A 112 12.12 -5.25 -1.98
CA ASP A 112 11.85 -6.65 -1.64
C ASP A 112 10.53 -6.74 -0.85
N LEU A 113 9.42 -6.67 -1.59
CA LEU A 113 8.07 -6.60 -1.02
C LEU A 113 7.75 -7.85 -0.21
N SER A 114 8.28 -9.03 -0.57
CA SER A 114 8.03 -10.29 0.14
C SER A 114 8.60 -10.23 1.55
N VAL A 115 9.87 -9.83 1.69
CA VAL A 115 10.51 -9.71 3.01
C VAL A 115 9.87 -8.57 3.82
N VAL A 116 9.52 -7.46 3.17
CA VAL A 116 8.81 -6.37 3.85
C VAL A 116 7.42 -6.80 4.34
N ALA A 117 6.68 -7.59 3.56
CA ALA A 117 5.38 -8.13 3.96
C ALA A 117 5.53 -9.09 5.15
N GLU A 118 6.53 -9.97 5.14
CA GLU A 118 6.83 -10.83 6.29
C GLU A 118 7.10 -10.03 7.56
N ILE A 119 7.90 -8.96 7.47
CA ILE A 119 8.18 -8.06 8.59
C ILE A 119 6.90 -7.37 9.11
N CYS A 120 6.02 -6.93 8.20
CA CYS A 120 4.77 -6.27 8.57
C CYS A 120 3.78 -7.26 9.21
N HIS A 121 3.58 -8.42 8.59
CA HIS A 121 2.66 -9.45 9.06
C HIS A 121 3.09 -10.07 10.38
N ALA A 122 4.40 -10.24 10.62
CA ALA A 122 4.92 -10.70 11.91
C ALA A 122 4.53 -9.75 13.06
N ARG A 123 4.23 -8.48 12.76
CA ARG A 123 3.77 -7.46 13.70
C ARG A 123 2.25 -7.18 13.59
N GLY A 124 1.53 -7.93 12.76
CA GLY A 124 0.10 -7.70 12.51
C GLY A 124 -0.23 -6.39 11.80
N LEU A 125 0.73 -5.82 11.07
CA LEU A 125 0.61 -4.53 10.38
C LEU A 125 0.22 -4.71 8.90
N PRO A 126 -0.72 -3.92 8.37
CA PRO A 126 -1.03 -3.92 6.95
C PRO A 126 0.05 -3.21 6.11
N LEU A 127 0.35 -3.77 4.95
CA LEU A 127 1.29 -3.27 3.94
C LEU A 127 0.55 -2.73 2.70
N LEU A 128 0.82 -1.46 2.36
CA LEU A 128 0.25 -0.75 1.21
C LEU A 128 1.33 -0.41 0.15
N PRO A 129 1.59 -1.26 -0.85
CA PRO A 129 2.41 -0.91 -2.01
C PRO A 129 1.72 0.09 -2.95
N PHE A 130 2.49 1.08 -3.41
CA PHE A 130 2.06 2.03 -4.44
C PHE A 130 3.00 2.02 -5.65
N HIS A 131 2.44 1.93 -6.88
CA HIS A 131 3.21 2.26 -8.09
C HIS A 131 2.40 2.59 -9.35
N GLU A 132 3.03 3.31 -10.28
CA GLU A 132 2.46 3.75 -11.57
C GLU A 132 2.80 2.83 -12.76
N ARG A 133 3.90 2.06 -12.73
CA ARG A 133 4.43 1.23 -13.86
C ARG A 133 5.17 -0.05 -13.39
N LEU A 134 4.47 -1.18 -13.23
CA LEU A 134 4.92 -2.53 -12.78
C LEU A 134 6.42 -2.94 -13.01
N PRO A 135 7.07 -3.76 -12.13
CA PRO A 135 6.70 -5.18 -11.89
C PRO A 135 6.83 -5.73 -10.43
N THR A 136 6.69 -7.06 -10.32
CA THR A 136 6.29 -7.94 -9.20
C THR A 136 4.82 -7.79 -8.80
N TRP A 137 4.07 -8.91 -8.82
CA TRP A 137 2.68 -8.95 -8.40
C TRP A 137 2.64 -8.74 -6.89
N ALA A 138 2.46 -7.48 -6.48
CA ALA A 138 2.52 -7.10 -5.07
C ALA A 138 1.56 -7.92 -4.18
N MET A 139 0.48 -8.44 -4.75
CA MET A 139 -0.47 -9.35 -4.11
C MET A 139 0.15 -10.71 -3.77
N ASP A 140 1.00 -11.26 -4.64
CA ASP A 140 1.75 -12.49 -4.40
C ASP A 140 2.84 -12.28 -3.36
N ALA A 141 3.44 -11.08 -3.37
CA ALA A 141 4.41 -10.64 -2.37
C ALA A 141 3.79 -10.33 -0.99
N GLY A 142 2.48 -10.58 -0.80
CA GLY A 142 1.82 -10.45 0.50
C GLY A 142 1.29 -9.06 0.82
N ALA A 143 1.10 -8.17 -0.15
CA ALA A 143 0.48 -6.88 0.12
C ALA A 143 -1.03 -6.94 0.42
N ASP A 144 -1.50 -6.06 1.29
CA ASP A 144 -2.92 -5.91 1.63
C ASP A 144 -3.67 -4.98 0.66
N VAL A 145 -3.04 -3.90 0.18
CA VAL A 145 -3.67 -3.01 -0.80
C VAL A 145 -2.69 -2.53 -1.85
N ARG A 146 -3.06 -2.67 -3.11
CA ARG A 146 -2.32 -2.16 -4.26
C ARG A 146 -3.11 -1.10 -4.99
N SER A 147 -2.45 -0.01 -5.36
CA SER A 147 -2.98 0.98 -6.31
C SER A 147 -2.09 1.08 -7.54
N SER A 148 -2.66 0.98 -8.76
CA SER A 148 -1.92 1.19 -10.01
C SER A 148 -2.75 1.89 -11.10
N SER A 149 -2.09 2.76 -11.86
CA SER A 149 -2.64 3.35 -13.09
C SER A 149 -2.27 2.51 -14.31
N THR A 150 -3.23 2.26 -15.20
CA THR A 150 -2.98 1.61 -16.49
C THR A 150 -3.07 2.69 -17.58
N SER A 151 -1.97 2.99 -18.27
CA SER A 151 -1.92 3.90 -19.42
C SER A 151 -1.26 3.19 -20.62
N PRO A 152 -1.47 3.65 -21.88
CA PRO A 152 -1.23 2.85 -23.09
C PRO A 152 0.19 2.30 -23.31
N SER A 153 1.19 2.77 -22.56
CA SER A 153 2.56 2.23 -22.58
C SER A 153 2.67 0.84 -21.95
N SER A 154 1.63 0.36 -21.26
CA SER A 154 1.49 -1.05 -20.88
C SER A 154 1.04 -1.85 -22.11
N GLY A 155 2.00 -2.32 -22.91
CA GLY A 155 1.76 -3.18 -24.07
C GLY A 155 1.11 -4.50 -23.67
N SER A 156 -0.22 -4.54 -23.64
CA SER A 156 -1.04 -5.73 -23.85
C SER A 156 -2.45 -5.24 -24.19
N ALA A 157 -2.91 -5.55 -25.39
CA ALA A 157 -4.22 -5.16 -25.91
C ALA A 157 -5.35 -5.76 -25.05
N ALA A 158 -5.82 -5.01 -24.05
CA ALA A 158 -7.11 -5.19 -23.42
C ALA A 158 -7.51 -3.84 -22.80
N ILE A 159 -8.67 -3.33 -23.19
CA ILE A 159 -9.32 -2.16 -22.59
C ILE A 159 -9.40 -2.39 -21.08
N ARG A 160 -8.52 -1.74 -20.30
CA ARG A 160 -8.42 -1.94 -18.84
C ARG A 160 -8.51 -0.61 -18.10
N PRO A 161 -9.55 -0.38 -17.29
CA PRO A 161 -9.69 0.83 -16.48
C PRO A 161 -8.63 0.90 -15.35
N PRO A 162 -8.35 2.10 -14.80
CA PRO A 162 -7.45 2.24 -13.65
C PRO A 162 -7.99 1.42 -12.46
N THR A 163 -7.13 0.60 -11.84
CA THR A 163 -7.58 -0.41 -10.87
C THR A 163 -6.84 -0.25 -9.53
N GLY A 164 -7.60 -0.19 -8.43
CA GLY A 164 -7.11 -0.46 -7.08
C GLY A 164 -7.58 -1.85 -6.65
N CYS A 165 -6.70 -2.68 -6.08
CA CYS A 165 -7.04 -4.02 -5.60
C CYS A 165 -6.76 -4.13 -4.11
N VAL A 166 -7.60 -4.87 -3.39
CA VAL A 166 -7.51 -5.09 -1.94
C VAL A 166 -7.50 -6.59 -1.67
N ARG A 167 -6.50 -7.05 -0.92
CA ARG A 167 -6.51 -8.32 -0.18
C ARG A 167 -6.84 -7.96 1.26
N THR A 168 -7.96 -8.42 1.76
CA THR A 168 -8.16 -8.41 3.22
C THR A 168 -7.41 -9.61 3.77
N ALA A 169 -6.36 -9.37 4.58
CA ALA A 169 -5.86 -10.41 5.47
C ALA A 169 -7.05 -10.90 6.31
N ARG A 170 -7.35 -12.20 6.28
CA ARG A 170 -8.28 -12.81 7.25
C ARG A 170 -7.65 -12.74 8.63
N SER A 171 -7.69 -11.58 9.26
CA SER A 171 -7.72 -11.52 10.71
C SER A 171 -9.17 -11.77 11.09
N THR A 172 -9.43 -12.92 11.71
CA THR A 172 -10.61 -13.09 12.55
C THR A 172 -10.51 -12.06 13.67
N CYS A 173 -10.98 -10.85 13.40
CA CYS A 173 -11.28 -9.89 14.44
C CYS A 173 -12.56 -10.39 15.12
N THR A 174 -12.41 -11.34 16.03
CA THR A 174 -13.41 -11.59 17.07
C THR A 174 -13.48 -10.32 17.90
N CYS A 175 -14.34 -9.39 17.50
CA CYS A 175 -14.87 -8.37 18.40
C CYS A 175 -15.73 -9.10 19.44
N PRO A 176 -15.34 -9.18 20.72
CA PRO A 176 -16.30 -9.50 21.75
C PRO A 176 -17.21 -8.29 21.87
N THR A 177 -18.47 -8.49 21.49
CA THR A 177 -19.61 -7.68 21.90
C THR A 177 -19.47 -7.42 23.41
N THR A 178 -19.39 -6.16 23.85
CA THR A 178 -19.99 -5.59 25.08
C THR A 178 -19.28 -4.26 25.44
N VAL A 179 -19.73 -3.14 24.87
CA VAL A 179 -19.79 -1.85 25.58
C VAL A 179 -21.02 -1.11 25.05
N ALA A 180 -22.19 -1.58 25.46
CA ALA A 180 -23.38 -0.74 25.57
C ALA A 180 -23.54 -0.39 27.05
N SER A 181 -23.81 0.88 27.33
CA SER A 181 -24.02 1.51 28.64
C SER A 181 -22.75 1.85 29.43
N ARG A 182 -22.37 3.13 29.38
CA ARG A 182 -22.59 4.05 30.51
C ARG A 182 -22.45 5.49 30.02
N ARG A 183 -23.53 6.25 30.23
CA ARG A 183 -23.55 7.72 30.24
C ARG A 183 -22.90 8.19 31.54
N CYS A 184 -22.01 9.18 31.43
CA CYS A 184 -21.88 10.39 32.23
C CYS A 184 -20.58 11.08 31.81
#